data_AF-A0A7V8YCX6-F1
#
_entry.id   AF-A0A7V8YCX6-F1
#
_cell.length_a   1.000
_cell.length_b   1.000
_cell.length_c   1.000
_cell.angle_alpha   90.00
_cell.angle_beta   90.00
_cell.angle_gamma   90.00
#
_symmetry.space_group_name_H-M   'P 1'
#
loop_
_entity.id
_entity.type
_entity.pdbx_description
1 polymer ?
#
loop_
_entity_poly.entity_id
_entity_poly.type
_entity_poly.pdbx_seq_one_letter_code
_entity_poly.pdbx_strand_id
1 'polypeptide(L)'
;MKTGYLLTDGSGRAWTIGQLLGRGTWGKTWAARDDTGREGAIKEPFGLTDLPADLAGAEGLVEICREIAEQTADWLEKATSPAAPRLEGRLKIPGVGTAVITPRYPTSLGRKLDAGNSLDESLDLLCRVVVRLTEMPRPHGNLRASNIFLSERGYVVLGDPLVPALAAAWG
;
A
#
# COMPACT_ATOMS: atom_id res chain seq x y z
N MET A 1 13.25 6.67 -2.69
CA MET A 1 13.09 8.06 -2.21
C MET A 1 13.97 8.36 -1.00
N LYS A 2 14.04 9.63 -0.55
CA LYS A 2 14.73 10.06 0.68
C LYS A 2 13.81 10.96 1.51
N THR A 3 13.93 10.92 2.83
CA THR A 3 13.23 11.82 3.76
C THR A 3 13.54 13.29 3.44
N GLY A 4 12.54 14.15 3.54
CA GLY A 4 12.62 15.59 3.28
C GLY A 4 12.43 15.97 1.80
N TYR A 5 12.35 15.00 0.89
CA TYR A 5 12.08 15.30 -0.52
C TYR A 5 10.67 15.86 -0.69
N LEU A 6 10.52 16.82 -1.60
CA LEU A 6 9.22 17.33 -2.03
C LEU A 6 8.91 16.76 -3.41
N LEU A 7 7.80 16.04 -3.53
CA LEU A 7 7.34 15.47 -4.80
C LEU A 7 5.93 15.96 -5.10
N THR A 8 5.64 16.22 -6.37
CA THR A 8 4.33 16.68 -6.81
C THR A 8 3.57 15.53 -7.47
N ASP A 9 2.31 15.32 -7.07
CA ASP A 9 1.45 14.31 -7.67
C ASP A 9 0.81 14.78 -8.99
N GLY A 10 0.11 13.87 -9.66
CA GLY A 10 -0.58 14.17 -10.93
C GLY A 10 -1.63 15.28 -10.86
N SER A 11 -2.08 15.67 -9.67
CA SER A 11 -3.02 16.78 -9.45
C SER A 11 -2.33 18.11 -9.12
N GLY A 12 -1.00 18.14 -9.07
CA GLY A 12 -0.24 19.33 -8.68
C GLY A 12 -0.04 19.48 -7.17
N ARG A 13 -0.48 18.53 -6.34
CA ARG A 13 -0.30 18.61 -4.89
C ARG A 13 1.11 18.20 -4.49
N ALA A 14 1.73 19.01 -3.65
CA ALA A 14 3.08 18.76 -3.15
C ALA A 14 3.04 17.89 -1.88
N TRP A 15 3.88 16.85 -1.86
CA TRP A 15 4.02 15.89 -0.76
C TRP A 15 5.45 15.91 -0.24
N THR A 16 5.62 16.17 1.04
CA THR A 16 6.90 16.04 1.74
C THR A 16 7.07 14.61 2.22
N ILE A 17 8.14 13.95 1.77
CA ILE A 17 8.47 12.56 2.12
C ILE A 17 9.01 12.49 3.54
N GLY A 18 8.40 11.66 4.37
CA GLY A 18 8.80 11.38 5.74
C GLY A 18 9.66 10.13 5.85
N GLN A 19 9.60 9.50 7.03
CA GLN A 19 10.33 8.27 7.32
C GLN A 19 9.82 7.05 6.54
N LEU A 20 10.70 6.07 6.32
CA LEU A 20 10.33 4.75 5.81
C LEU A 20 9.46 4.03 6.86
N LEU A 21 8.28 3.58 6.46
CA LEU A 21 7.34 2.84 7.31
C LEU A 21 7.58 1.33 7.25
N GLY A 22 8.13 0.83 6.14
CA GLY A 22 8.45 -0.58 5.97
C GLY A 22 8.69 -0.99 4.53
N ARG A 23 9.01 -2.27 4.35
CA ARG A 23 9.17 -2.92 3.04
C ARG A 23 8.11 -4.00 2.92
N GLY A 24 7.36 -3.98 1.83
CA GLY A 24 6.37 -5.00 1.48
C GLY A 24 6.91 -5.95 0.42
N THR A 25 6.00 -6.69 -0.22
CA THR A 25 6.34 -7.70 -1.23
C THR A 25 7.02 -7.12 -2.47
N TRP A 26 6.59 -5.94 -2.92
CA TRP A 26 7.03 -5.36 -4.21
C TRP A 26 7.55 -3.92 -4.08
N GLY A 27 7.56 -3.36 -2.87
CA GLY A 27 7.90 -1.95 -2.71
C GLY A 27 8.16 -1.50 -1.28
N LYS A 28 8.69 -0.30 -1.16
CA LYS A 28 8.88 0.45 0.09
C LYS A 28 7.67 1.32 0.35
N THR A 29 7.27 1.45 1.62
CA THR A 29 6.22 2.38 2.01
C THR A 29 6.81 3.49 2.86
N TRP A 30 6.57 4.73 2.45
CA TRP A 30 7.05 5.95 3.11
C TRP A 30 5.88 6.72 3.71
N ALA A 31 6.10 7.35 4.86
CA ALA A 31 5.20 8.38 5.35
C ALA A 31 5.29 9.60 4.42
N ALA A 32 4.19 10.33 4.28
CA ALA A 32 4.17 11.58 3.54
C ALA A 32 3.19 12.55 4.18
N ARG A 33 3.41 13.84 3.94
CA ARG A 33 2.49 14.90 4.34
C ARG A 33 2.35 15.93 3.23
N ASP A 34 1.12 16.32 2.89
CA ASP A 34 0.89 17.41 1.95
C ASP A 34 1.01 18.79 2.62
N ASP A 35 0.96 19.85 1.81
CA ASP A 35 1.00 21.25 2.25
C ASP A 35 -0.16 21.64 3.18
N THR A 36 -1.29 20.95 3.09
CA THR A 36 -2.45 21.14 3.99
C THR A 36 -2.32 20.38 5.32
N GLY A 37 -1.26 19.60 5.49
CA GLY A 37 -1.02 18.79 6.69
C GLY A 37 -1.64 17.39 6.65
N ARG A 38 -2.25 16.97 5.53
CA ARG A 38 -2.82 15.63 5.38
C ARG A 38 -1.73 14.57 5.37
N GLU A 39 -1.91 13.51 6.14
CA GLU A 39 -0.97 12.39 6.16
C GLU A 39 -1.29 11.34 5.08
N GLY A 40 -0.25 10.90 4.38
CA GLY A 40 -0.31 9.85 3.37
C GLY A 40 0.73 8.75 3.59
N ALA A 41 0.50 7.62 2.93
CA ALA A 41 1.46 6.55 2.78
C ALA A 41 1.76 6.39 1.28
N ILE A 42 3.03 6.60 0.91
CA ILE A 42 3.50 6.46 -0.48
C ILE A 42 4.16 5.09 -0.63
N LYS A 43 3.63 4.27 -1.53
CA LYS A 43 4.24 2.98 -1.88
C LYS A 43 5.04 3.10 -3.17
N GLU A 44 6.35 3.03 -3.03
CA GLU A 44 7.37 3.09 -4.08
C GLU A 44 7.72 1.67 -4.53
N PRO A 45 7.66 1.32 -5.82
CA PRO A 45 8.14 0.03 -6.28
C PRO A 45 9.64 -0.13 -6.00
N PHE A 46 10.10 -1.36 -5.78
CA PHE A 46 11.52 -1.62 -5.60
C PHE A 46 12.33 -1.24 -6.85
N GLY A 47 13.49 -0.63 -6.63
CA GLY A 47 14.51 -0.44 -7.66
C GLY A 47 15.64 -1.46 -7.53
N LEU A 48 16.62 -1.42 -8.43
CA LEU A 48 17.77 -2.33 -8.39
C LEU A 48 18.55 -2.26 -7.06
N THR A 49 18.64 -1.07 -6.48
CA THR A 49 19.32 -0.85 -5.19
C THR A 49 18.57 -1.42 -3.99
N ASP A 50 17.33 -1.87 -4.17
CA ASP A 50 16.54 -2.51 -3.14
C ASP A 50 16.72 -4.04 -3.09
N LEU A 51 17.29 -4.62 -4.14
CA LEU A 51 17.48 -6.06 -4.33
C LEU A 51 18.93 -6.47 -4.00
N PRO A 52 19.18 -7.74 -3.68
CA PRO A 52 20.54 -8.28 -3.57
C PRO A 52 21.31 -8.06 -4.87
N ALA A 53 22.56 -7.61 -4.76
CA ALA A 53 23.39 -7.23 -5.91
C ALA A 53 23.74 -8.41 -6.83
N ASP A 54 23.68 -9.64 -6.31
CA ASP A 54 23.95 -10.90 -6.98
C ASP A 54 22.69 -11.62 -7.47
N LEU A 55 21.52 -11.01 -7.32
CA LEU A 55 20.26 -11.61 -7.73
C LEU A 55 20.16 -11.67 -9.26
N ALA A 56 20.24 -12.88 -9.82
CA ALA A 56 20.00 -13.10 -11.24
C ALA A 56 18.58 -12.66 -11.63
N GLY A 57 18.46 -11.87 -12.71
CA GLY A 57 17.18 -11.37 -13.20
C GLY A 57 16.60 -10.19 -12.40
N ALA A 58 17.42 -9.47 -11.63
CA ALA A 58 17.00 -8.32 -10.83
C ALA A 58 16.25 -7.26 -11.65
N GLU A 59 16.67 -6.99 -12.89
CA GLU A 59 16.01 -6.05 -13.79
C GLU A 59 14.57 -6.46 -14.09
N GLY A 60 14.34 -7.75 -14.38
CA GLY A 60 13.00 -8.28 -14.63
C GLY A 60 12.10 -8.14 -13.41
N LEU A 61 12.63 -8.40 -12.21
CA LEU A 61 11.90 -8.21 -10.96
C LEU A 61 11.55 -6.74 -10.70
N VAL A 62 12.44 -5.81 -11.04
CA VAL A 62 12.16 -4.37 -10.94
C VAL A 62 11.01 -3.98 -11.88
N GLU A 63 11.00 -4.46 -13.13
CA GLU A 63 9.89 -4.19 -14.04
C GLU A 63 8.56 -4.76 -13.53
N ILE A 64 8.58 -5.98 -12.97
CA ILE A 64 7.39 -6.57 -12.33
C ILE A 64 6.92 -5.69 -11.16
N CYS A 65 7.83 -5.19 -10.30
CA CYS A 65 7.46 -4.31 -9.20
C CYS A 65 6.80 -3.01 -9.69
N ARG A 66 7.31 -2.43 -10.79
CA ARG A 66 6.72 -1.25 -11.43
C ARG A 66 5.34 -1.53 -12.00
N GLU A 67 5.19 -2.68 -12.67
CA GLU A 67 3.90 -3.11 -13.22
C GLU A 67 2.86 -3.32 -12.12
N ILE A 68 3.25 -3.96 -11.01
CA ILE A 68 2.41 -4.12 -9.83
C ILE A 68 1.95 -2.76 -9.30
N ALA A 69 2.85 -1.77 -9.22
CA ALA A 69 2.51 -0.44 -8.74
C ALA A 69 1.48 0.26 -9.64
N GLU A 70 1.65 0.19 -10.97
CA GLU A 70 0.67 0.75 -11.93
C GLU A 70 -0.68 0.05 -11.84
N GLN A 71 -0.69 -1.29 -11.85
CA GLN A 71 -1.94 -2.06 -11.73
C GLN A 71 -2.65 -1.80 -10.39
N THR A 72 -1.89 -1.61 -9.31
CA THR A 72 -2.44 -1.24 -8.00
C THR A 72 -3.07 0.15 -8.06
N ALA A 73 -2.41 1.12 -8.68
CA ALA A 73 -2.95 2.47 -8.86
C ALA A 73 -4.25 2.45 -9.69
N ASP A 74 -4.26 1.72 -10.81
CA ASP A 74 -5.43 1.56 -11.68
C ASP A 74 -6.59 0.86 -10.96
N TRP A 75 -6.30 -0.13 -10.12
CA TRP A 75 -7.29 -0.80 -9.31
C TRP A 75 -7.91 0.15 -8.29
N LEU A 76 -7.08 0.90 -7.53
CA LEU A 76 -7.56 1.86 -6.54
C LEU A 76 -8.36 3.00 -7.17
N GLU A 77 -7.98 3.46 -8.36
CA GLU A 77 -8.70 4.50 -9.09
C GLU A 77 -10.10 4.06 -9.51
N LYS A 78 -10.27 2.78 -9.86
CA LYS A 78 -11.55 2.18 -10.25
C LYS A 78 -12.33 1.59 -9.07
N ALA A 79 -11.73 1.53 -7.88
CA ALA A 79 -12.33 0.89 -6.73
C ALA A 79 -13.52 1.72 -6.21
N THR A 80 -14.71 1.11 -6.23
CA THR A 80 -15.93 1.70 -5.68
C THR A 80 -16.27 1.17 -4.29
N SER A 81 -15.57 0.12 -3.85
CA SER A 81 -15.83 -0.53 -2.56
C SER A 81 -15.27 0.32 -1.42
N PRO A 82 -16.04 0.57 -0.35
CA PRO A 82 -15.54 1.24 0.85
C PRO A 82 -14.49 0.41 1.61
N ALA A 83 -14.36 -0.88 1.27
CA ALA A 83 -13.32 -1.75 1.79
C ALA A 83 -11.93 -1.44 1.19
N ALA A 84 -11.86 -0.81 0.01
CA ALA A 84 -10.58 -0.48 -0.62
C ALA A 84 -9.99 0.82 -0.04
N PRO A 85 -8.66 0.97 0.01
CA PRO A 85 -8.04 2.25 0.27
C PRO A 85 -8.47 3.25 -0.80
N ARG A 86 -8.61 4.52 -0.40
CA ARG A 86 -8.77 5.60 -1.38
C ARG A 86 -7.42 5.86 -2.06
N LEU A 87 -7.42 6.05 -3.37
CA LEU A 87 -6.27 6.64 -4.05
C LEU A 87 -6.22 8.15 -3.76
N GLU A 88 -5.17 8.63 -3.09
CA GLU A 88 -4.96 10.08 -2.92
C GLU A 88 -4.28 10.70 -4.14
N GLY A 89 -3.46 9.91 -4.85
CA GLY A 89 -2.71 10.36 -6.02
C GLY A 89 -1.69 9.34 -6.51
N ARG A 90 -1.03 9.70 -7.61
CA ARG A 90 0.12 8.98 -8.19
C ARG A 90 1.32 9.92 -8.23
N LEU A 91 2.50 9.40 -7.92
CA LEU A 91 3.77 10.12 -8.10
C LEU A 91 4.58 9.44 -9.20
N LYS A 92 4.99 10.21 -10.21
CA LYS A 92 5.94 9.73 -11.21
C LYS A 92 7.36 10.06 -10.74
N ILE A 93 8.11 9.03 -10.37
CA ILE A 93 9.49 9.17 -9.86
C ILE A 93 10.46 8.79 -10.98
N PRO A 94 11.31 9.71 -11.47
CA PRO A 94 12.27 9.43 -12.54
C PRO A 94 13.15 8.22 -12.21
N GLY A 95 13.27 7.28 -13.15
CA GLY A 95 14.06 6.05 -13.01
C GLY A 95 13.46 4.98 -12.08
N VAL A 96 12.39 5.29 -11.34
CA VAL A 96 11.72 4.34 -10.44
C VAL A 96 10.37 3.91 -10.99
N GLY A 97 9.59 4.83 -11.56
CA GLY A 97 8.24 4.56 -12.07
C GLY A 97 7.15 5.21 -11.22
N THR A 98 5.97 4.62 -11.20
CA THR A 98 4.83 5.13 -10.43
C THR A 98 4.87 4.67 -9.00
N ALA A 99 4.76 5.61 -8.07
CA ALA A 99 4.42 5.34 -6.68
C ALA A 99 2.95 5.70 -6.39
N VAL A 100 2.33 4.91 -5.51
CA VAL A 100 0.91 5.02 -5.17
C VAL A 100 0.76 5.77 -3.85
N ILE A 101 -0.10 6.78 -3.78
CA ILE A 101 -0.42 7.48 -2.53
C ILE A 101 -1.77 7.01 -2.00
N THR A 102 -1.78 6.59 -0.74
CA THR A 102 -3.01 6.24 0.01
C THR A 102 -3.07 7.03 1.32
N PRO A 103 -4.23 7.13 1.99
CA PRO A 103 -4.29 7.66 3.35
C PRO A 103 -3.34 6.90 4.27
N ARG A 104 -2.72 7.62 5.23
CA ARG A 104 -1.99 6.94 6.29
C ARG A 104 -2.97 6.40 7.33
N TYR A 105 -3.07 5.07 7.40
CA TYR A 105 -3.88 4.43 8.43
C TYR A 105 -3.11 4.34 9.76
N PRO A 106 -3.74 4.66 10.91
CA PRO A 106 -3.08 4.68 12.21
C PRO A 106 -2.54 3.30 12.64
N THR A 107 -3.24 2.22 12.28
CA THR A 107 -2.83 0.87 12.66
C THR A 107 -3.29 -0.20 11.66
N SER A 108 -2.77 -1.41 11.83
CA SER A 108 -3.17 -2.61 11.12
C SER A 108 -3.64 -3.69 12.10
N LEU A 109 -4.36 -4.70 11.61
CA LEU A 109 -4.72 -5.88 12.38
C LEU A 109 -3.46 -6.54 12.98
N GLY A 110 -2.38 -6.67 12.19
CA GLY A 110 -1.11 -7.24 12.67
C GLY A 110 -0.60 -6.52 13.91
N ARG A 111 -0.51 -5.19 13.86
CA ARG A 111 -0.07 -4.38 15.02
C ARG A 111 -1.00 -4.50 16.22
N LYS A 112 -2.31 -4.63 15.99
CA LYS A 112 -3.30 -4.84 17.06
C LYS A 112 -3.09 -6.19 17.75
N LEU A 113 -2.85 -7.24 16.97
CA LEU A 113 -2.55 -8.57 17.51
C LEU A 113 -1.23 -8.57 18.29
N ASP A 114 -0.18 -7.98 17.73
CA ASP A 114 1.14 -7.89 18.38
C ASP A 114 1.11 -7.08 19.69
N ALA A 115 0.20 -6.11 19.80
CA ALA A 115 0.01 -5.31 21.01
C ALA A 115 -0.75 -6.04 22.13
N GLY A 116 -1.18 -7.30 21.91
CA GLY A 116 -1.87 -8.09 22.93
C GLY A 116 -3.33 -7.69 23.14
N ASN A 117 -4.02 -7.29 22.08
CA ASN A 117 -5.47 -7.06 22.12
C ASN A 117 -6.23 -8.28 22.66
N SER A 118 -7.39 -8.05 23.26
CA SER A 118 -8.22 -9.14 23.77
C SER A 118 -8.71 -10.06 22.64
N LEU A 119 -9.04 -11.31 22.99
CA LEU A 119 -9.59 -12.26 22.04
C LEU A 119 -10.91 -11.75 21.43
N ASP A 120 -11.80 -11.18 22.26
CA ASP A 120 -13.11 -10.68 21.82
C ASP A 120 -12.97 -9.54 20.80
N GLU A 121 -12.08 -8.57 21.05
CA GLU A 121 -11.78 -7.50 20.10
C GLU A 121 -11.19 -8.04 18.79
N SER A 122 -10.35 -9.08 18.89
CA SER A 122 -9.73 -9.71 17.72
C SER A 122 -10.80 -10.43 16.88
N LEU A 123 -11.73 -11.13 17.51
CA LEU A 123 -12.85 -11.80 16.84
C LEU A 123 -13.82 -10.80 16.20
N ASP A 124 -14.18 -9.71 16.90
CA ASP A 124 -14.99 -8.63 16.32
C ASP A 124 -14.34 -8.06 15.06
N LEU A 125 -13.03 -7.76 15.14
CA LEU A 125 -12.29 -7.24 14.00
C LEU A 125 -12.26 -8.21 12.82
N LEU A 126 -12.05 -9.51 13.08
CA LEU A 126 -12.11 -10.54 12.04
C LEU A 126 -13.49 -10.65 11.39
N CYS A 127 -14.58 -10.59 12.18
CA CYS A 127 -15.95 -10.55 11.63
C CYS A 127 -16.14 -9.34 10.70
N ARG A 128 -15.64 -8.17 11.09
CA ARG A 128 -15.73 -6.95 10.28
C ARG A 128 -14.88 -7.04 9.01
N VAL A 129 -13.74 -7.72 9.05
CA VAL A 129 -12.94 -8.05 7.85
C VAL A 129 -13.73 -8.96 6.91
N VAL A 130 -14.38 -10.00 7.43
CA VAL A 130 -15.21 -10.90 6.62
C VAL A 130 -16.33 -10.13 5.94
N VAL A 131 -17.04 -9.26 6.66
CA VAL A 131 -18.07 -8.37 6.06
C VAL A 131 -17.48 -7.54 4.93
N ARG A 132 -16.33 -6.88 5.13
CA ARG A 132 -15.68 -6.09 4.07
C ARG A 132 -15.27 -6.93 2.85
N LEU A 133 -14.84 -8.18 3.05
CA LEU A 133 -14.52 -9.07 1.94
C LEU A 133 -15.75 -9.39 1.09
N THR A 134 -16.95 -9.48 1.67
CA THR A 134 -18.19 -9.70 0.91
C THR A 134 -18.61 -8.49 0.07
N GLU A 135 -18.11 -7.28 0.40
CA GLU A 135 -18.37 -6.04 -0.35
C GLU A 135 -17.38 -5.83 -1.51
N MET A 136 -16.38 -6.71 -1.66
CA MET A 136 -15.41 -6.59 -2.74
C MET A 136 -15.96 -7.22 -4.03
N PRO A 137 -15.81 -6.55 -5.19
CA PRO A 137 -16.27 -7.10 -6.47
C PRO A 137 -15.43 -8.30 -6.95
N ARG A 138 -14.26 -8.53 -6.34
CA ARG A 138 -13.32 -9.60 -6.66
C ARG A 138 -12.60 -10.06 -5.38
N PRO A 139 -12.10 -11.31 -5.33
CA PRO A 139 -11.27 -11.77 -4.21
C PRO A 139 -10.07 -10.86 -3.97
N HIS A 140 -9.75 -10.58 -2.70
CA HIS A 140 -8.57 -9.78 -2.34
C HIS A 140 -7.25 -10.45 -2.74
N GLY A 141 -7.17 -11.78 -2.65
CA GLY A 141 -6.04 -12.61 -3.09
C GLY A 141 -4.72 -12.49 -2.31
N ASN A 142 -4.54 -11.44 -1.51
CA ASN A 142 -3.35 -11.22 -0.68
C ASN A 142 -3.71 -10.80 0.76
N LEU A 143 -4.61 -11.57 1.39
CA LEU A 143 -5.10 -11.25 2.73
C LEU A 143 -4.08 -11.66 3.79
N ARG A 144 -3.58 -10.68 4.54
CA ARG A 144 -2.67 -10.87 5.68
C ARG A 144 -2.93 -9.78 6.71
N ALA A 145 -2.60 -10.04 7.97
CA ALA A 145 -2.86 -9.10 9.07
C ALA A 145 -2.20 -7.72 8.85
N SER A 146 -1.06 -7.67 8.17
CA SER A 146 -0.37 -6.42 7.81
C SER A 146 -1.01 -5.64 6.65
N ASN A 147 -1.93 -6.25 5.90
CA ASN A 147 -2.69 -5.65 4.80
C ASN A 147 -4.11 -5.22 5.22
N ILE A 148 -4.51 -5.54 6.45
CA ILE A 148 -5.80 -5.14 7.01
C ILE A 148 -5.57 -3.93 7.89
N PHE A 149 -6.07 -2.77 7.47
CA PHE A 149 -5.89 -1.50 8.14
C PHE A 149 -7.16 -1.05 8.86
N LEU A 150 -6.98 -0.21 9.87
CA LEU A 150 -8.07 0.49 10.55
C LEU A 150 -7.93 1.98 10.26
N SER A 151 -9.00 2.61 9.78
CA SER A 151 -9.09 4.07 9.72
C SER A 151 -9.20 4.66 11.13
N GLU A 152 -9.07 6.00 11.23
CA GLU A 152 -9.25 6.73 12.49
C GLU A 152 -10.65 6.52 13.10
N ARG A 153 -11.66 6.29 12.26
CA ARG A 153 -13.03 5.96 12.68
C ARG A 153 -13.21 4.47 12.98
N GLY A 154 -12.12 3.71 12.99
CA GLY A 154 -12.10 2.27 13.21
C GLY A 154 -12.61 1.44 12.04
N TYR A 155 -12.92 2.01 10.87
CA TYR A 155 -13.35 1.20 9.71
C TYR A 155 -12.22 0.32 9.18
N VAL A 156 -12.56 -0.93 8.84
CA VAL A 156 -11.66 -1.86 8.18
C VAL A 156 -11.43 -1.43 6.73
N VAL A 157 -10.16 -1.38 6.34
CA VAL A 157 -9.68 -1.15 4.98
C VAL A 157 -8.75 -2.29 4.58
N LEU A 158 -8.93 -2.84 3.38
CA LEU A 158 -8.20 -3.98 2.84
C LEU A 158 -7.23 -3.50 1.76
N GLY A 159 -5.96 -3.34 2.14
CA GLY A 159 -4.92 -2.82 1.27
C GLY A 159 -4.08 -3.88 0.59
N ASP A 160 -3.37 -3.48 -0.46
CA ASP A 160 -2.41 -4.32 -1.20
C ASP A 160 -3.02 -5.63 -1.74
N PRO A 161 -4.10 -5.57 -2.53
CA PRO A 161 -4.71 -6.75 -3.12
C PRO A 161 -3.77 -7.42 -4.13
N LEU A 162 -4.09 -8.67 -4.46
CA LEU A 162 -3.38 -9.42 -5.48
C LEU A 162 -3.75 -8.90 -6.88
N VAL A 163 -2.87 -8.09 -7.46
CA VAL A 163 -3.00 -7.63 -8.85
C VAL A 163 -2.40 -8.68 -9.82
N PRO A 164 -2.82 -8.69 -11.11
CA PRO A 164 -2.37 -9.70 -12.08
C PRO A 164 -0.86 -9.93 -12.15
N ALA A 165 -0.05 -8.86 -12.16
CA ALA A 165 1.42 -8.97 -12.20
C ALA A 165 1.99 -9.66 -10.95
N LEU A 166 1.40 -9.40 -9.78
CA LEU A 166 1.81 -10.06 -8.54
C LEU A 166 1.37 -11.53 -8.53
N ALA A 167 0.17 -11.84 -9.04
CA ALA A 167 -0.30 -13.21 -9.19
C ALA A 167 0.61 -14.02 -10.12
N ALA A 168 1.00 -13.45 -11.26
CA ALA A 168 1.89 -14.07 -12.23
C ALA A 168 3.31 -14.31 -11.67
N ALA A 169 3.80 -13.43 -10.79
CA ALA A 169 5.09 -13.60 -10.15
C ALA A 169 5.11 -14.67 -9.04
N TRP A 170 3.94 -15.13 -8.58
CA TRP A 170 3.80 -16.13 -7.52
C TRP A 170 3.39 -17.52 -8.00
N GLY A 171 2.88 -17.64 -9.23
CA GLY A 171 2.48 -18.91 -9.86
C GLY A 171 3.59 -19.50 -10.72
#